data_AF-A0A9W9VPR8-F1
#
_entry.id   AF-A0A9W9VPR8-F1
#
_cell.length_a   1.000
_cell.length_b   1.000
_cell.length_c   1.000
_cell.angle_alpha   90.00
_cell.angle_beta   90.00
_cell.angle_gamma   90.00
#
_symmetry.space_group_name_H-M   'P 1'
#
loop_
_entity.id
_entity.type
_entity.pdbx_description
1 polymer ?
#
loop_
_entity_poly.entity_id
_entity_poly.type
_entity_poly.pdbx_seq_one_letter_code
_entity_poly.pdbx_strand_id
1 'polypeptide(L)'
;MVKEKFGGDDNIVNAETDLSLSAIRHLLKGHVVNDVALCPSSLYGDIGITLGAYMHSRMNPDLTTDSTPVMNVRDMAVQKTLILRGLTPHIININAKANSSRRTIQIEISSQEGQHASFVVEFCKESEFVDDWKRTSFLVESRMQALREQIPGHEVHILRQAVAYKLFSSFVNYDKTFQGMKKVYFDPLQWEATADVVLEVPNADQTFTVPPYWIDSIGHLSGFVLNAHLSDHNPKSVYVSHGWESLLFTKTLVLERPTEHMFE
;
A
#
# COMPACT_ATOMS: atom_id res chain seq x y z
N MET A 1 -20.21 11.61 5.55
CA MET A 1 -21.19 11.11 6.54
C MET A 1 -20.64 9.85 7.18
N VAL A 2 -20.95 9.54 8.44
CA VAL A 2 -20.65 8.21 9.04
C VAL A 2 -21.90 7.70 9.73
N LYS A 3 -22.29 6.46 9.43
CA LYS A 3 -23.40 5.72 10.06
C LYS A 3 -22.85 4.39 10.54
N GLU A 4 -23.19 4.01 11.76
CA GLU A 4 -22.67 2.79 12.36
C GLU A 4 -23.73 2.08 13.18
N LYS A 5 -23.60 0.76 13.27
CA LYS A 5 -24.41 -0.12 14.12
C LYS A 5 -23.50 -1.20 14.67
N PHE A 6 -23.44 -1.30 16.00
CA PHE A 6 -22.70 -2.32 16.72
C PHE A 6 -23.62 -2.98 17.76
N GLY A 7 -23.58 -4.31 17.85
CA GLY A 7 -24.37 -5.09 18.81
C GLY A 7 -25.18 -6.20 18.16
N GLY A 8 -25.40 -7.29 18.91
CA GLY A 8 -25.95 -8.53 18.36
C GLY A 8 -25.08 -9.09 17.23
N ASP A 9 -25.73 -9.46 16.12
CA ASP A 9 -25.09 -9.98 14.90
C ASP A 9 -24.68 -8.87 13.89
N ASP A 10 -25.04 -7.61 14.15
CA ASP A 10 -24.79 -6.50 13.24
C ASP A 10 -23.63 -5.62 13.72
N ASN A 11 -22.50 -5.70 13.02
CA ASN A 11 -21.35 -4.81 13.22
C ASN A 11 -21.01 -4.18 11.86
N ILE A 12 -21.54 -2.98 11.62
CA ILE A 12 -21.54 -2.33 10.30
C ILE A 12 -21.12 -0.87 10.47
N VAL A 13 -20.24 -0.40 9.60
CA VAL A 13 -19.89 1.01 9.41
C VAL A 13 -20.10 1.36 7.94
N ASN A 14 -20.91 2.39 7.69
CA ASN A 14 -21.06 3.00 6.38
C ASN A 14 -20.53 4.43 6.47
N ALA A 15 -19.50 4.74 5.70
CA ALA A 15 -18.85 6.04 5.68
C ALA A 15 -18.85 6.62 4.26
N GLU A 16 -18.78 7.94 4.19
CA GLU A 16 -18.62 8.68 2.93
C GLU A 16 -17.46 9.66 3.09
N THR A 17 -16.63 9.75 2.05
CA THR A 17 -15.62 10.81 1.94
C THR A 17 -15.65 11.43 0.55
N ASP A 18 -15.27 12.70 0.48
CA ASP A 18 -15.16 13.44 -0.77
C ASP A 18 -13.70 13.49 -1.21
N LEU A 19 -13.41 12.92 -2.36
CA LEU A 19 -12.06 12.92 -2.92
C LEU A 19 -11.58 14.30 -3.38
N SER A 20 -12.50 15.27 -3.46
CA SER A 20 -12.19 16.65 -3.78
C SER A 20 -11.52 17.39 -2.60
N LEU A 21 -11.62 16.86 -1.37
CA LEU A 21 -10.99 17.41 -0.18
C LEU A 21 -9.48 17.57 -0.38
N SER A 22 -8.92 18.72 0.04
CA SER A 22 -7.53 19.10 -0.24
C SER A 22 -6.53 18.00 0.14
N ALA A 23 -6.67 17.42 1.33
CA ALA A 23 -5.80 16.37 1.83
C ALA A 23 -5.82 15.13 0.92
N ILE A 24 -6.99 14.63 0.52
CA ILE A 24 -7.09 13.46 -0.37
C ILE A 24 -6.64 13.84 -1.79
N ARG A 25 -7.05 15.01 -2.27
CA ARG A 25 -6.69 15.51 -3.59
C ARG A 25 -5.18 15.64 -3.78
N HIS A 26 -4.44 16.07 -2.75
CA HIS A 26 -2.98 16.11 -2.78
C HIS A 26 -2.39 14.71 -3.00
N LEU A 27 -2.85 13.72 -2.23
CA LEU A 27 -2.43 12.32 -2.39
C LEU A 27 -2.70 11.81 -3.81
N LEU A 28 -3.91 12.01 -4.34
CA LEU A 28 -4.29 11.53 -5.67
C LEU A 28 -3.48 12.20 -6.78
N LYS A 29 -3.17 13.49 -6.65
CA LYS A 29 -2.31 14.23 -7.60
C LYS A 29 -0.86 13.79 -7.54
N GLY A 30 -0.43 13.13 -6.46
CA GLY A 30 0.89 12.53 -6.34
C GLY A 30 1.05 11.22 -7.09
N HIS A 31 -0.04 10.66 -7.63
CA HIS A 31 -0.06 9.38 -8.34
C HIS A 31 -0.75 9.54 -9.71
N VAL A 32 0.02 9.94 -10.73
CA VAL A 32 -0.50 10.28 -12.07
C VAL A 32 -0.06 9.26 -13.11
N VAL A 33 -1.00 8.54 -13.70
CA VAL A 33 -0.73 7.56 -14.78
C VAL A 33 -1.29 8.12 -16.08
N ASN A 34 -0.46 8.24 -17.12
CA ASN A 34 -0.84 8.83 -18.41
C ASN A 34 -1.62 10.14 -18.27
N ASP A 35 -1.09 11.09 -17.49
CA ASP A 35 -1.68 12.41 -17.18
C ASP A 35 -3.01 12.39 -16.40
N VAL A 36 -3.42 11.22 -15.91
CA VAL A 36 -4.63 11.04 -15.10
C VAL A 36 -4.26 10.72 -13.66
N ALA A 37 -4.75 11.53 -12.71
CA ALA A 37 -4.60 11.26 -11.29
C ALA A 37 -5.50 10.09 -10.87
N LEU A 38 -4.88 8.98 -10.48
CA LEU A 38 -5.56 7.75 -10.08
C LEU A 38 -5.48 7.59 -8.56
N CYS A 39 -6.53 7.02 -7.97
CA CYS A 39 -6.47 6.56 -6.60
C CYS A 39 -5.59 5.31 -6.50
N PRO A 40 -4.48 5.37 -5.74
CA PRO A 40 -3.68 4.20 -5.52
C PRO A 40 -4.40 3.23 -4.59
N SER A 41 -4.17 1.93 -4.79
CA SER A 41 -4.74 0.89 -3.93
C SER A 41 -4.21 0.96 -2.50
N SER A 42 -3.03 1.53 -2.30
CA SER A 42 -2.47 1.85 -0.97
C SER A 42 -3.42 2.67 -0.08
N LEU A 43 -4.22 3.57 -0.66
CA LEU A 43 -5.24 4.30 0.10
C LEU A 43 -6.32 3.37 0.64
N TYR A 44 -6.72 2.36 -0.13
CA TYR A 44 -7.68 1.35 0.32
C TYR A 44 -7.07 0.46 1.43
N GLY A 45 -5.77 0.19 1.36
CA GLY A 45 -5.01 -0.47 2.43
C GLY A 45 -5.11 0.29 3.75
N ASP A 46 -4.83 1.60 3.75
CA ASP A 46 -4.97 2.45 4.94
C ASP A 46 -6.42 2.53 5.45
N ILE A 47 -7.40 2.65 4.56
CA ILE A 47 -8.83 2.58 4.92
C ILE A 47 -9.14 1.26 5.64
N GLY A 48 -8.61 0.14 5.14
CA GLY A 48 -8.76 -1.16 5.75
C GLY A 48 -8.21 -1.22 7.17
N ILE A 49 -6.96 -0.80 7.35
CA ILE A 49 -6.30 -0.79 8.67
C ILE A 49 -7.05 0.15 9.62
N THR A 50 -7.45 1.34 9.15
CA THR A 50 -8.17 2.34 9.95
C THR A 50 -9.53 1.81 10.42
N LEU A 51 -10.36 1.30 9.49
CA LEU A 51 -11.67 0.75 9.83
C LEU A 51 -11.56 -0.54 10.63
N GLY A 52 -10.56 -1.36 10.36
CA GLY A 52 -10.26 -2.58 11.12
C GLY A 52 -10.02 -2.28 12.59
N ALA A 53 -9.07 -1.38 12.88
CA ALA A 53 -8.75 -0.97 14.26
C ALA A 53 -9.97 -0.34 14.95
N TYR A 54 -10.66 0.56 14.25
CA TYR A 54 -11.87 1.20 14.77
C TYR A 54 -12.96 0.18 15.13
N MET A 55 -13.37 -0.65 14.17
CA MET A 55 -14.43 -1.63 14.38
C MET A 55 -14.04 -2.67 15.42
N HIS A 56 -12.76 -3.07 15.49
CA HIS A 56 -12.26 -3.96 16.54
C HIS A 56 -12.50 -3.36 17.94
N SER A 57 -12.11 -2.10 18.15
CA SER A 57 -12.31 -1.41 19.43
C SER A 57 -13.79 -1.30 19.80
N ARG A 58 -14.66 -1.07 18.82
CA ARG A 58 -16.11 -0.93 19.04
C ARG A 58 -16.80 -2.26 19.33
N MET A 59 -16.32 -3.35 18.73
CA MET A 59 -16.81 -4.71 19.00
C MET A 59 -16.32 -5.27 20.33
N ASN A 60 -15.22 -4.73 20.87
CA ASN A 60 -14.56 -5.21 22.08
C ASN A 60 -14.24 -4.03 23.03
N PRO A 61 -15.26 -3.33 23.56
CA PRO A 61 -15.07 -2.09 24.32
C PRO A 61 -14.29 -2.28 25.64
N ASP A 62 -14.21 -3.51 26.16
CA ASP A 62 -13.48 -3.83 27.39
C ASP A 62 -11.98 -4.08 27.15
N LEU A 63 -11.53 -4.14 25.89
CA LEU A 63 -10.12 -4.32 25.54
C LEU A 63 -9.43 -2.96 25.39
N THR A 64 -8.17 -2.91 25.84
CA THR A 64 -7.32 -1.73 25.60
C THR A 64 -6.96 -1.60 24.12
N THR A 65 -6.67 -0.39 23.64
CA THR A 65 -6.25 -0.14 22.25
C THR A 65 -5.02 -0.94 21.83
N ASP A 66 -4.08 -1.16 22.76
CA ASP A 66 -2.87 -1.98 22.55
C ASP A 66 -3.17 -3.48 22.38
N SER A 67 -4.42 -3.90 22.59
CA SER A 67 -4.87 -5.28 22.37
C SER A 67 -5.43 -5.53 20.96
N THR A 68 -5.31 -4.56 20.04
CA THR A 68 -5.72 -4.75 18.64
C THR A 68 -4.83 -5.81 17.98
N PRO A 69 -5.39 -6.92 17.48
CA PRO A 69 -4.62 -7.94 16.77
C PRO A 69 -3.94 -7.39 15.51
N VAL A 70 -2.97 -8.13 14.99
CA VAL A 70 -2.42 -7.85 13.66
C VAL A 70 -3.55 -7.93 12.63
N MET A 71 -3.62 -6.93 11.76
CA MET A 71 -4.60 -6.89 10.68
C MET A 71 -3.94 -7.29 9.37
N ASN A 72 -4.48 -8.32 8.73
CA ASN A 72 -4.17 -8.65 7.35
C ASN A 72 -5.24 -8.06 6.43
N VAL A 73 -4.87 -7.06 5.63
CA VAL A 73 -5.71 -6.55 4.55
C VAL A 73 -5.51 -7.45 3.34
N ARG A 74 -6.44 -8.38 3.15
CA ARG A 74 -6.32 -9.48 2.20
C ARG A 74 -7.38 -9.43 1.10
N ASP A 75 -7.13 -10.20 0.06
CA ASP A 75 -8.03 -10.37 -1.09
C ASP A 75 -8.44 -9.01 -1.69
N MET A 76 -7.48 -8.08 -1.76
CA MET A 76 -7.69 -6.77 -2.37
C MET A 76 -7.92 -6.95 -3.86
N ALA A 77 -9.10 -6.56 -4.31
CA ALA A 77 -9.46 -6.53 -5.71
C ALA A 77 -9.87 -5.12 -6.09
N VAL A 78 -9.15 -4.52 -7.05
CA VAL A 78 -9.46 -3.21 -7.61
C VAL A 78 -10.06 -3.41 -9.01
N GLN A 79 -11.38 -3.52 -9.06
CA GLN A 79 -12.10 -3.82 -10.31
C GLN A 79 -12.18 -2.61 -11.23
N LYS A 80 -12.30 -1.40 -10.66
CA LYS A 80 -12.42 -0.17 -11.41
C LYS A 80 -11.62 0.93 -10.75
N THR A 81 -10.61 1.41 -11.46
CA THR A 81 -9.78 2.52 -11.00
C THR A 81 -10.62 3.75 -10.72
N LEU A 82 -10.38 4.35 -9.57
CA LEU A 82 -11.00 5.60 -9.22
C LEU A 82 -10.15 6.77 -9.74
N ILE A 83 -10.79 7.71 -10.43
CA ILE A 83 -10.13 8.82 -11.10
C ILE A 83 -10.55 10.14 -10.45
N LEU A 84 -9.57 10.98 -10.09
CA LEU A 84 -9.85 12.34 -9.65
C LEU A 84 -10.30 13.18 -10.85
N ARG A 85 -11.54 13.70 -10.81
CA ARG A 85 -12.10 14.54 -11.88
C ARG A 85 -12.38 15.94 -11.40
N GLY A 86 -11.85 16.93 -12.12
CA GLY A 86 -12.20 18.34 -11.93
C GLY A 86 -12.05 18.83 -10.49
N LEU A 87 -12.85 19.84 -10.13
CA LEU A 87 -12.93 20.39 -8.77
C LEU A 87 -14.26 20.06 -8.08
N THR A 88 -15.14 19.33 -8.76
CA THR A 88 -16.46 18.98 -8.25
C THR A 88 -16.34 17.92 -7.16
N PRO A 89 -17.23 17.94 -6.15
CA PRO A 89 -17.33 16.86 -5.16
C PRO A 89 -17.43 15.50 -5.84
N HIS A 90 -16.57 14.57 -5.43
CA HIS A 90 -16.57 13.19 -5.89
C HIS A 90 -16.64 12.30 -4.66
N ILE A 91 -17.88 11.95 -4.29
CA ILE A 91 -18.16 11.16 -3.11
C ILE A 91 -17.88 9.68 -3.38
N ILE A 92 -17.12 9.07 -2.48
CA ILE A 92 -17.03 7.63 -2.36
C ILE A 92 -17.76 7.16 -1.11
N ASN A 93 -18.39 6.00 -1.23
CA ASN A 93 -19.04 5.28 -0.16
C ASN A 93 -18.12 4.12 0.25
N ILE A 94 -18.00 3.90 1.55
CA ILE A 94 -17.22 2.83 2.15
C ILE A 94 -18.16 2.06 3.04
N ASN A 95 -18.46 0.81 2.68
CA ASN A 95 -19.30 -0.07 3.47
C ASN A 95 -18.41 -1.15 4.10
N ALA A 96 -18.41 -1.23 5.42
CA ALA A 96 -17.64 -2.20 6.18
C ALA A 96 -18.58 -3.03 7.06
N LYS A 97 -18.49 -4.35 6.98
CA LYS A 97 -19.33 -5.27 7.75
C LYS A 97 -18.48 -6.39 8.34
N ALA A 98 -18.50 -6.52 9.66
CA ALA A 98 -17.88 -7.66 10.32
C ALA A 98 -18.75 -8.92 10.12
N ASN A 99 -18.10 -10.07 10.01
CA ASN A 99 -18.80 -11.35 10.03
C ASN A 99 -19.30 -11.69 11.45
N SER A 100 -20.13 -12.73 11.56
CA SER A 100 -20.70 -13.15 12.85
C SER A 100 -19.65 -13.55 13.89
N SER A 101 -18.49 -14.07 13.46
CA SER A 101 -17.39 -14.39 14.38
C SER A 101 -16.54 -13.19 14.78
N ARG A 102 -16.80 -12.01 14.19
CA ARG A 102 -16.07 -10.75 14.39
C ARG A 102 -14.57 -10.85 14.10
N ARG A 103 -14.16 -11.85 13.32
CA ARG A 103 -12.76 -12.10 12.94
C ARG A 103 -12.38 -11.46 11.62
N THR A 104 -13.36 -11.19 10.77
CA THR A 104 -13.14 -10.53 9.49
C THR A 104 -14.12 -9.39 9.30
N ILE A 105 -13.68 -8.38 8.56
CA ILE A 105 -14.49 -7.25 8.09
C ILE A 105 -14.40 -7.22 6.58
N GLN A 106 -15.54 -7.44 5.91
CA GLN A 106 -15.65 -7.21 4.47
C GLN A 106 -15.80 -5.72 4.23
N ILE A 107 -14.99 -5.17 3.32
CA ILE A 107 -15.03 -3.76 2.94
C ILE A 107 -15.28 -3.66 1.44
N GLU A 108 -16.18 -2.74 1.07
CA GLU A 108 -16.47 -2.37 -0.31
C GLU A 108 -16.40 -0.85 -0.47
N ILE A 109 -15.74 -0.41 -1.53
CA ILE A 109 -15.62 1.00 -1.90
C ILE A 109 -16.33 1.22 -3.23
N SER A 110 -17.27 2.16 -3.27
CA SER A 110 -18.07 2.47 -4.46
C SER A 110 -18.30 3.97 -4.63
N SER A 111 -18.67 4.38 -5.82
CA SER A 111 -19.13 5.74 -6.13
C SER A 111 -20.39 5.66 -6.99
N GLN A 112 -20.84 6.81 -7.51
CA GLN A 112 -21.91 6.84 -8.52
C GLN A 112 -21.53 6.08 -9.80
N GLU A 113 -20.24 5.80 -10.03
CA GLU A 113 -19.76 5.05 -11.18
C GLU A 113 -19.72 3.52 -10.98
N GLY A 114 -20.16 3.04 -9.82
CA GLY A 114 -20.17 1.62 -9.44
C GLY A 114 -19.12 1.28 -8.38
N GLN A 115 -18.86 -0.03 -8.23
CA GLN A 115 -17.87 -0.56 -7.29
C GLN A 115 -16.46 -0.38 -7.84
N HIS A 116 -15.55 0.08 -6.97
CA HIS A 116 -14.14 0.34 -7.29
C HIS A 116 -13.21 -0.72 -6.72
N ALA A 117 -13.44 -1.08 -5.44
CA ALA A 117 -12.63 -2.05 -4.74
C ALA A 117 -13.45 -2.86 -3.75
N SER A 118 -13.01 -4.09 -3.48
CA SER A 118 -13.47 -4.93 -2.38
C SER A 118 -12.30 -5.70 -1.78
N PHE A 119 -12.32 -5.86 -0.46
CA PHE A 119 -11.26 -6.54 0.27
C PHE A 119 -11.72 -6.94 1.67
N VAL A 120 -10.92 -7.73 2.37
CA VAL A 120 -11.19 -8.19 3.72
C VAL A 120 -10.10 -7.73 4.66
N VAL A 121 -10.48 -7.26 5.84
CA VAL A 121 -9.57 -7.12 6.98
C VAL A 121 -9.76 -8.35 7.85
N GLU A 122 -8.71 -9.14 8.03
CA GLU A 122 -8.69 -10.31 8.91
C GLU A 122 -7.86 -10.01 10.16
N PHE A 123 -8.41 -10.30 11.34
CA PHE A 123 -7.67 -10.21 12.61
C PHE A 123 -6.90 -11.50 12.85
N CYS A 124 -5.58 -11.40 12.86
CA CYS A 124 -4.67 -12.54 12.92
C CYS A 124 -3.74 -12.48 14.14
N LYS A 125 -3.05 -13.58 14.41
CA LYS A 125 -1.93 -13.60 15.36
C LYS A 125 -0.63 -13.30 14.63
N GLU A 126 0.21 -12.45 15.23
CA GLU A 126 1.52 -12.11 14.67
C GLU A 126 2.38 -13.35 14.37
N SER A 127 2.36 -14.34 15.27
CA SER A 127 3.15 -15.58 15.16
C SER A 127 2.84 -16.38 13.89
N GLU A 128 1.61 -16.33 13.37
CA GLU A 128 1.21 -17.08 12.18
C GLU A 128 2.02 -16.64 10.94
N PHE A 129 2.38 -15.36 10.86
CA PHE A 129 3.17 -14.80 9.76
C PHE A 129 4.67 -14.80 10.05
N VAL A 130 5.06 -14.38 11.26
CA VAL A 130 6.48 -14.27 11.63
C VAL A 130 7.18 -15.63 11.56
N ASP A 131 6.52 -16.71 11.99
CA ASP A 131 7.14 -18.03 11.94
C ASP A 131 7.23 -18.60 10.53
N ASP A 132 6.36 -18.16 9.61
CA ASP A 132 6.50 -18.48 8.18
C ASP A 132 7.64 -17.71 7.54
N TRP A 133 7.73 -16.39 7.79
CA TRP A 133 8.82 -15.56 7.28
C TRP A 133 10.20 -16.02 7.77
N LYS A 134 10.31 -16.47 9.02
CA LYS A 134 11.57 -17.06 9.54
C LYS A 134 12.02 -18.30 8.76
N ARG A 135 11.09 -19.10 8.23
CA ARG A 135 11.45 -20.32 7.47
C ARG A 135 12.07 -19.98 6.12
N THR A 136 11.72 -18.84 5.53
CA THR A 136 12.15 -18.43 4.19
C THR A 136 13.13 -17.25 4.20
N SER A 137 13.34 -16.60 5.35
CA SER A 137 14.16 -15.37 5.45
C SER A 137 15.57 -15.57 4.92
N PHE A 138 16.22 -16.69 5.23
CA PHE A 138 17.58 -16.96 4.77
C PHE A 138 17.67 -17.05 3.23
N LEU A 139 16.63 -17.56 2.56
CA LEU A 139 16.57 -17.62 1.10
C LEU A 139 16.41 -16.21 0.52
N VAL A 140 15.50 -15.41 1.08
CA VAL A 140 15.27 -14.03 0.65
C VAL A 140 16.52 -13.18 0.86
N GLU A 141 17.13 -13.25 2.04
CA GLU A 141 18.37 -12.54 2.37
C GLU A 141 19.54 -12.95 1.47
N SER A 142 19.69 -14.25 1.19
CA SER A 142 20.71 -14.74 0.26
C SER A 142 20.51 -14.20 -1.17
N ARG A 143 19.28 -14.15 -1.66
CA ARG A 143 18.97 -13.54 -2.98
C ARG A 143 19.24 -12.04 -3.00
N MET A 144 18.84 -11.32 -1.95
CA MET A 144 19.15 -9.89 -1.81
C MET A 144 20.66 -9.64 -1.81
N GLN A 145 21.43 -10.47 -1.10
CA GLN A 145 22.89 -10.38 -1.07
C GLN A 145 23.49 -10.66 -2.45
N ALA A 146 23.05 -11.71 -3.14
CA ALA A 146 23.53 -12.04 -4.48
C ALA A 146 23.32 -10.89 -5.49
N LEU A 147 22.15 -10.23 -5.44
CA LEU A 147 21.88 -9.03 -6.24
C LEU A 147 22.82 -7.88 -5.88
N ARG A 148 23.05 -7.65 -4.57
CA ARG A 148 23.94 -6.58 -4.09
C ARG A 148 25.40 -6.80 -4.46
N GLU A 149 25.85 -8.05 -4.49
CA GLU A 149 27.21 -8.46 -4.83
C GLU A 149 27.47 -8.56 -6.34
N GLN A 150 26.43 -8.46 -7.17
CA GLN A 150 26.52 -8.54 -8.64
C GLN A 150 27.23 -9.83 -9.08
N ILE A 151 26.77 -10.97 -8.56
CA ILE A 151 27.42 -12.27 -8.80
C ILE A 151 27.55 -12.58 -10.31
N PRO A 152 28.63 -13.29 -10.73
CA PRO A 152 28.85 -13.62 -12.14
C PRO A 152 27.66 -14.36 -12.77
N GLY A 153 27.29 -13.97 -13.99
CA GLY A 153 26.15 -14.53 -14.72
C GLY A 153 24.83 -13.76 -14.56
N HIS A 154 24.81 -12.71 -13.74
CA HIS A 154 23.70 -11.77 -13.60
C HIS A 154 24.07 -10.37 -14.11
N GLU A 155 23.13 -9.67 -14.72
CA GLU A 155 23.31 -8.29 -15.21
C GLU A 155 22.61 -7.29 -14.29
N VAL A 156 23.11 -7.17 -13.05
CA VAL A 156 22.45 -6.32 -12.04
C VAL A 156 22.78 -4.84 -12.22
N HIS A 157 21.77 -4.03 -12.50
CA HIS A 157 21.85 -2.57 -12.52
C HIS A 157 21.60 -1.97 -11.14
N ILE A 158 22.43 -1.00 -10.75
CA ILE A 158 22.25 -0.22 -9.52
C ILE A 158 21.68 1.15 -9.89
N LEU A 159 20.44 1.39 -9.48
CA LEU A 159 19.69 2.60 -9.80
C LEU A 159 19.49 3.44 -8.54
N ARG A 160 19.82 4.73 -8.61
CA ARG A 160 19.48 5.70 -7.57
C ARG A 160 18.02 6.15 -7.75
N GLN A 161 17.40 6.61 -6.66
CA GLN A 161 16.02 7.11 -6.59
C GLN A 161 15.57 7.85 -7.86
N ALA A 162 16.27 8.94 -8.22
CA ALA A 162 15.89 9.77 -9.36
C ALA A 162 15.85 9.01 -10.69
N VAL A 163 16.77 8.06 -10.90
CA VAL A 163 16.82 7.23 -12.12
C VAL A 163 15.70 6.19 -12.11
N ALA A 164 15.49 5.50 -10.98
CA ALA A 164 14.42 4.50 -10.86
C ALA A 164 13.04 5.12 -11.12
N TYR A 165 12.74 6.27 -10.51
CA TYR A 165 11.48 6.98 -10.73
C TYR A 165 11.41 7.67 -12.11
N LYS A 166 12.55 8.02 -12.73
CA LYS A 166 12.55 8.49 -14.11
C LYS A 166 12.17 7.37 -15.08
N LEU A 167 12.57 6.12 -14.84
CA LEU A 167 12.13 4.98 -15.65
C LEU A 167 10.62 4.73 -15.49
N PHE A 168 10.10 4.84 -14.27
CA PHE A 168 8.65 4.84 -14.00
C PHE A 168 7.88 5.93 -14.76
N SER A 169 8.45 7.12 -14.93
CA SER A 169 7.78 8.28 -15.54
C SER A 169 7.32 8.09 -16.99
N SER A 170 7.74 7.01 -17.65
CA SER A 170 7.21 6.61 -18.95
C SER A 170 5.73 6.19 -18.89
N PHE A 171 5.22 5.79 -17.72
CA PHE A 171 3.82 5.38 -17.52
C PHE A 171 3.18 5.96 -16.25
N VAL A 172 3.95 6.19 -15.18
CA VAL A 172 3.46 6.76 -13.92
C VAL A 172 4.39 7.82 -13.37
N ASN A 173 3.83 8.97 -13.06
CA ASN A 173 4.48 10.10 -12.42
C ASN A 173 4.10 10.11 -10.94
N TYR A 174 5.06 9.73 -10.10
CA TYR A 174 4.98 9.82 -8.65
C TYR A 174 5.53 11.16 -8.16
N ASP A 175 4.81 11.83 -7.26
CA ASP A 175 5.40 12.95 -6.52
C ASP A 175 6.48 12.47 -5.54
N LYS A 176 7.18 13.42 -4.89
CA LYS A 176 8.28 13.10 -3.97
C LYS A 176 7.86 12.25 -2.78
N THR A 177 6.62 12.36 -2.28
CA THR A 177 6.16 11.63 -1.10
C THR A 177 5.98 10.13 -1.39
N PHE A 178 5.68 9.77 -2.64
CA PHE A 178 5.65 8.39 -3.13
C PHE A 178 7.03 7.80 -3.45
N GLN A 179 8.10 8.59 -3.41
CA GLN A 179 9.41 8.18 -3.93
C GLN A 179 10.30 7.48 -2.89
N GLY A 180 9.81 6.48 -2.17
CA GLY A 180 10.58 5.84 -1.10
C GLY A 180 11.78 4.98 -1.55
N MET A 181 11.84 4.47 -2.79
CA MET A 181 12.96 3.63 -3.25
C MET A 181 14.24 4.46 -3.45
N LYS A 182 15.17 4.42 -2.50
CA LYS A 182 16.41 5.22 -2.54
C LYS A 182 17.49 4.60 -3.41
N LYS A 183 17.57 3.27 -3.41
CA LYS A 183 18.54 2.50 -4.19
C LYS A 183 17.88 1.19 -4.59
N VAL A 184 17.94 0.86 -5.88
CA VAL A 184 17.38 -0.37 -6.44
C VAL A 184 18.51 -1.15 -7.09
N TYR A 185 18.60 -2.44 -6.78
CA TYR A 185 19.44 -3.42 -7.45
C TYR A 185 18.51 -4.29 -8.29
N PHE A 186 18.65 -4.25 -9.60
CA PHE A 186 17.68 -4.83 -10.53
C PHE A 186 18.38 -5.69 -11.58
N ASP A 187 17.99 -6.96 -11.66
CA ASP A 187 18.33 -7.84 -12.77
C ASP A 187 17.15 -7.86 -13.77
N PRO A 188 17.29 -7.17 -14.91
CA PRO A 188 16.23 -7.04 -15.90
C PRO A 188 16.05 -8.28 -16.75
N LEU A 189 16.83 -9.35 -16.59
CA LEU A 189 16.65 -10.61 -17.32
C LEU A 189 15.98 -11.66 -16.42
N GLN A 190 16.25 -11.60 -15.11
CA GLN A 190 15.69 -12.54 -14.13
C GLN A 190 14.40 -12.07 -13.45
N TRP A 191 13.91 -10.86 -13.79
CA TRP A 191 12.73 -10.27 -13.13
C TRP A 191 12.90 -10.17 -11.61
N GLU A 192 14.10 -9.82 -11.17
CA GLU A 192 14.45 -9.84 -9.76
C GLU A 192 15.02 -8.50 -9.35
N ALA A 193 14.60 -8.00 -8.19
CA ALA A 193 15.17 -6.80 -7.62
C ALA A 193 15.16 -6.82 -6.09
N THR A 194 16.05 -6.01 -5.52
CA THR A 194 16.00 -5.60 -4.11
C THR A 194 16.17 -4.09 -4.03
N ALA A 195 15.60 -3.46 -3.01
CA ALA A 195 15.69 -2.02 -2.83
C ALA A 195 15.86 -1.62 -1.36
N ASP A 196 16.58 -0.51 -1.18
CA ASP A 196 16.59 0.23 0.08
C ASP A 196 15.45 1.25 0.02
N VAL A 197 14.46 1.11 0.89
CA VAL A 197 13.27 1.96 0.95
C VAL A 197 13.32 2.84 2.19
N VAL A 198 13.15 4.15 2.01
CA VAL A 198 13.06 5.13 3.10
C VAL A 198 11.68 5.79 3.02
N LEU A 199 10.98 5.80 4.16
CA LEU A 199 9.63 6.32 4.26
C LEU A 199 9.66 7.86 4.38
N GLU A 200 8.90 8.53 3.52
CA GLU A 200 8.83 9.99 3.49
C GLU A 200 7.77 10.52 4.45
N VAL A 201 7.97 11.73 4.98
CA VAL A 201 6.98 12.38 5.85
C VAL A 201 5.75 12.78 5.02
N PRO A 202 4.54 12.33 5.37
CA PRO A 202 3.31 12.78 4.71
C PRO A 202 3.10 14.29 4.88
N ASN A 203 2.24 14.90 4.06
CA ASN A 203 1.93 16.33 4.22
C ASN A 203 1.21 16.57 5.56
N ALA A 204 1.50 17.71 6.19
CA ALA A 204 1.03 18.02 7.55
C ALA A 204 -0.51 18.13 7.69
N ASP A 205 -1.23 18.35 6.58
CA ASP A 205 -2.70 18.39 6.55
C ASP A 205 -3.34 17.00 6.39
N GLN A 206 -2.55 15.93 6.37
CA GLN A 206 -3.00 14.56 6.16
C GLN A 206 -2.80 13.72 7.41
N THR A 207 -3.78 12.88 7.74
CA THR A 207 -3.72 11.93 8.85
C THR A 207 -4.10 10.55 8.34
N PHE A 208 -3.25 9.57 8.60
CA PHE A 208 -3.39 8.18 8.15
C PHE A 208 -3.04 7.24 9.29
N THR A 209 -3.57 6.01 9.27
CA THR A 209 -3.11 4.96 10.20
C THR A 209 -1.78 4.38 9.72
N VAL A 210 -1.70 4.07 8.42
CA VAL A 210 -0.46 3.79 7.70
C VAL A 210 -0.48 4.62 6.42
N PRO A 211 0.35 5.68 6.32
CA PRO A 211 0.37 6.55 5.14
C PRO A 211 0.41 5.76 3.83
N PRO A 212 -0.53 6.00 2.88
CA PRO A 212 -0.56 5.29 1.61
C PRO A 212 0.75 5.38 0.82
N TYR A 213 1.45 6.50 0.95
CA TYR A 213 2.80 6.72 0.40
C TYR A 213 3.80 5.64 0.82
N TRP A 214 3.72 5.16 2.07
CA TRP A 214 4.61 4.14 2.61
C TRP A 214 4.29 2.77 2.04
N ILE A 215 3.00 2.42 2.00
CA ILE A 215 2.51 1.16 1.43
C ILE A 215 2.95 1.07 -0.05
N ASP A 216 2.73 2.14 -0.82
CA ASP A 216 3.15 2.19 -2.22
C ASP A 216 4.66 2.18 -2.37
N SER A 217 5.41 2.91 -1.54
CA SER A 217 6.88 2.89 -1.60
C SER A 217 7.47 1.49 -1.43
N ILE A 218 6.83 0.64 -0.61
CA ILE A 218 7.19 -0.77 -0.45
C ILE A 218 6.75 -1.58 -1.68
N GLY A 219 5.51 -1.37 -2.16
CA GLY A 219 4.94 -2.09 -3.30
C GLY A 219 5.53 -1.73 -4.67
N HIS A 220 6.13 -0.55 -4.81
CA HIS A 220 6.68 -0.04 -6.07
C HIS A 220 7.74 -0.96 -6.67
N LEU A 221 8.52 -1.67 -5.85
CA LEU A 221 9.56 -2.56 -6.36
C LEU A 221 8.98 -3.63 -7.30
N SER A 222 7.82 -4.20 -6.96
CA SER A 222 7.14 -5.19 -7.79
C SER A 222 6.68 -4.57 -9.12
N GLY A 223 6.09 -3.37 -9.08
CA GLY A 223 5.70 -2.65 -10.30
C GLY A 223 6.90 -2.24 -11.14
N PHE A 224 8.04 -1.93 -10.51
CA PHE A 224 9.28 -1.57 -11.18
C PHE A 224 9.83 -2.77 -11.94
N VAL A 225 9.96 -3.91 -11.27
CA VAL A 225 10.43 -5.17 -11.86
C VAL A 225 9.61 -5.54 -13.09
N LEU A 226 8.28 -5.43 -13.02
CA LEU A 226 7.40 -5.82 -14.13
C LEU A 226 7.48 -4.88 -15.34
N ASN A 227 7.66 -3.58 -15.11
CA ASN A 227 7.59 -2.58 -16.18
C ASN A 227 8.96 -2.12 -16.71
N ALA A 228 10.05 -2.30 -15.95
CA ALA A 228 11.41 -1.97 -16.37
C ALA A 228 12.17 -3.15 -16.99
N HIS A 229 11.52 -4.31 -17.10
CA HIS A 229 12.11 -5.53 -17.63
C HIS A 229 12.47 -5.42 -19.12
N LEU A 230 13.52 -6.13 -19.56
CA LEU A 230 14.10 -5.98 -20.91
C LEU A 230 13.65 -7.03 -21.94
N SER A 231 12.86 -8.06 -21.58
CA SER A 231 12.28 -8.99 -22.58
C SER A 231 11.21 -8.33 -23.47
N ASP A 232 10.75 -9.05 -24.50
CA ASP A 232 9.80 -8.63 -25.55
C ASP A 232 8.44 -8.15 -25.01
N HIS A 233 8.46 -7.02 -24.32
CA HIS A 233 7.27 -6.28 -23.93
C HIS A 233 6.85 -5.39 -25.08
N ASN A 234 5.56 -5.44 -25.41
CA ASN A 234 4.94 -4.40 -26.19
C ASN A 234 5.13 -3.07 -25.45
N PRO A 235 5.84 -2.08 -26.00
CA PRO A 235 6.11 -0.80 -25.33
C PRO A 235 4.84 0.02 -25.07
N LYS A 236 3.68 -0.45 -25.52
CA LYS A 236 2.36 0.14 -25.27
C LYS A 236 1.59 -0.54 -24.12
N SER A 237 2.13 -1.60 -23.53
CA SER A 237 1.51 -2.32 -22.42
C SER A 237 2.21 -1.98 -21.12
N VAL A 238 1.43 -1.79 -20.06
CA VAL A 238 1.92 -1.50 -18.70
C VAL A 238 1.24 -2.42 -17.70
N TYR A 239 1.99 -2.86 -16.70
CA TYR A 239 1.45 -3.60 -15.56
C TYR A 239 1.00 -2.61 -14.50
N VAL A 240 -0.29 -2.66 -14.19
CA VAL A 240 -0.93 -1.86 -13.14
C VAL A 240 -1.40 -2.76 -12.02
N SER A 241 -1.38 -2.25 -10.78
CA SER A 241 -1.86 -3.01 -9.62
C SER A 241 -3.34 -3.35 -9.79
N HIS A 242 -3.68 -4.64 -9.66
CA HIS A 242 -5.06 -5.12 -9.55
C HIS A 242 -5.46 -5.38 -8.08
N GLY A 243 -4.53 -5.18 -7.16
CA GLY A 243 -4.65 -5.49 -5.74
C GLY A 243 -3.60 -6.51 -5.29
N TRP A 244 -3.91 -7.26 -4.23
CA TRP A 244 -2.97 -8.18 -3.56
C TRP A 244 -3.72 -9.25 -2.78
N GLU A 245 -3.06 -10.38 -2.56
CA GLU A 245 -3.61 -11.44 -1.71
C GLU A 245 -3.52 -11.07 -0.22
N SER A 246 -2.42 -10.46 0.22
CA SER A 246 -2.15 -10.23 1.64
C SER A 246 -1.27 -8.98 1.82
N LEU A 247 -1.67 -8.10 2.74
CA LEU A 247 -0.90 -6.93 3.19
C LEU A 247 -1.03 -6.84 4.71
N LEU A 248 0.08 -6.99 5.41
CA LEU A 248 0.12 -6.91 6.87
C LEU A 248 1.43 -6.31 7.37
N PHE A 249 1.38 -5.73 8.55
CA PHE A 249 2.53 -5.18 9.25
C PHE A 249 2.58 -5.79 10.65
N THR A 250 3.64 -6.53 10.96
CA THR A 250 3.87 -7.09 12.31
C THR A 250 4.51 -6.09 13.26
N LYS A 251 5.05 -4.99 12.71
CA LYS A 251 5.65 -3.89 13.45
C LYS A 251 5.19 -2.57 12.86
N THR A 252 5.08 -1.55 13.71
CA THR A 252 4.82 -0.19 13.28
C THR A 252 5.93 0.30 12.35
N LEU A 253 5.54 0.82 11.18
CA LEU A 253 6.47 1.50 10.29
C LEU A 253 6.88 2.83 10.92
N VAL A 254 8.18 3.10 10.97
CA VAL A 254 8.73 4.31 11.55
C VAL A 254 9.53 5.08 10.51
N LEU A 255 9.47 6.40 10.58
CA LEU A 255 10.40 7.25 9.86
C LEU A 255 11.82 6.95 10.37
N GLU A 256 12.79 6.96 9.47
CA GLU A 256 14.19 6.88 9.85
C GLU A 256 14.49 8.06 10.79
N ARG A 257 14.97 7.77 12.01
CA ARG A 257 15.46 8.84 12.89
C ARG A 257 16.68 9.42 12.20
N PRO A 258 16.85 10.76 12.14
CA PRO A 258 18.13 11.33 11.74
C PRO A 258 19.19 10.66 12.61
N THR A 259 20.10 9.90 11.98
CA THR A 259 21.33 9.54 12.65
C THR A 259 21.99 10.87 12.98
N GLU A 260 22.08 11.19 14.27
CA GLU A 260 23.04 12.19 14.72
C GLU A 260 24.39 11.70 14.19
N HIS A 261 24.84 12.30 13.09
CA HIS A 261 26.23 12.22 12.71
C HIS A 261 26.99 12.84 13.89
N MET A 262 27.46 11.99 14.79
CA MET A 262 28.58 12.32 15.67
C MET A 262 29.73 12.65 14.73
N PHE A 263 29.92 13.93 14.49
CA PHE A 263 31.20 14.48 14.13
C PHE A 263 32.13 14.23 15.32
N GLU A 264 32.94 13.19 15.23
CA GLU A 264 34.28 13.16 15.84
C GLU A 264 35.28 12.67 14.78
#